data_AF-A0A0B7IKD9-F1
#
_entry.id   AF-A0A0B7IKD9-F1
#
_cell.length_a   1.000
_cell.length_b   1.000
_cell.length_c   1.000
_cell.angle_alpha   90.00
_cell.angle_beta   90.00
_cell.angle_gamma   90.00
#
_symmetry.space_group_name_H-M   'P 1'
#
loop_
_entity.id
_entity.type
_entity.pdbx_description
1 polymer ?
#
loop_
_entity_poly.entity_id
_entity_poly.type
_entity_poly.pdbx_seq_one_letter_code
_entity_poly.pdbx_strand_id
1 'polypeptide(L)'
;MGQFEKIQTGKAISSYGGVGSIVETRNGSILIDSFNEWSFFQKINGQFEEHNFIIDKRFKNRLSKYFQELEHLVKIPIINELKQGHKRKNQFAFLSAKYFPEWFYCNNCNRFDRLDKWKNNWENNVKTEHKNNFFPPKCYHCYLKSRDKKRFFFDLEQVRFILTSPSGEIADIPWDKWAMLKKRKNNKKESKEAMSEEEAITIANVQVPDDVIFEYKTSDKLDNLKGIWIVAKKKNGEQINFTTLSGLFNLRIKIQDLIPNTKEKDIWFKPVIRSSNSVYYPNILSSIFIPANDELNEYSIRLIEEEHKDGSNAQIISRNLKRYRNIEIEPAIIQNLIDNNFSEREIEIAKTENQYRYDEYKFITEKDSFHSEDNLIFNKIDKSLFQGDLIKSIYRMDKIKIISVQPSYTRQEPISLNSILQDEDAEKTTKKSIVKKFTSSYGKKRNICLQSKVLAKEFSLSLTIMF
;
A
#
# COMPACT_ATOMS: atom_id res chain seq x y z
N MET A 1 7.38 -22.01 -13.58
CA MET A 1 8.41 -21.12 -13.01
C MET A 1 7.85 -19.70 -13.01
N GLY A 2 7.80 -19.03 -11.85
CA GLY A 2 7.42 -17.62 -11.78
C GLY A 2 8.51 -16.74 -12.40
N GLN A 3 8.11 -15.77 -13.21
CA GLN A 3 9.03 -14.77 -13.76
C GLN A 3 9.24 -13.67 -12.70
N PHE A 4 10.49 -13.25 -12.50
CA PHE A 4 10.83 -12.27 -11.47
C PHE A 4 10.86 -10.86 -12.09
N GLU A 5 10.15 -9.92 -11.46
CA GLU A 5 10.24 -8.49 -11.79
C GLU A 5 11.13 -7.78 -10.79
N LYS A 6 12.06 -6.94 -11.28
CA LYS A 6 12.93 -6.16 -10.41
C LYS A 6 12.24 -4.85 -10.04
N ILE A 7 11.95 -4.68 -8.75
CA ILE A 7 11.50 -3.41 -8.19
C ILE A 7 12.63 -2.76 -7.39
N GLN A 8 12.62 -1.42 -7.30
CA GLN A 8 13.50 -0.71 -6.39
C GLN A 8 13.07 -0.97 -4.95
N THR A 9 14.01 -1.27 -4.06
CA THR A 9 13.73 -1.56 -2.63
C THR A 9 12.93 -0.46 -1.95
N GLY A 10 13.23 0.81 -2.28
CA GLY A 10 12.51 1.96 -1.75
C GLY A 10 11.05 2.05 -2.19
N LYS A 11 10.62 1.27 -3.19
CA LYS A 11 9.22 1.14 -3.61
C LYS A 11 8.46 0.07 -2.84
N ALA A 12 9.11 -0.77 -2.02
CA ALA A 12 8.41 -1.80 -1.25
C ALA A 12 7.56 -1.22 -0.10
N ILE A 13 7.84 0.01 0.34
CA ILE A 13 7.01 0.83 1.23
C ILE A 13 7.05 2.27 0.70
N SER A 14 6.05 2.64 -0.09
CA SER A 14 5.93 3.98 -0.67
C SER A 14 4.51 4.26 -1.20
N SER A 15 4.24 5.51 -1.57
CA SER A 15 3.06 5.88 -2.36
C SER A 15 2.96 5.13 -3.71
N TYR A 16 4.09 4.68 -4.26
CA TYR A 16 4.18 4.05 -5.58
C TYR A 16 4.38 2.54 -5.53
N GLY A 17 4.24 1.93 -4.35
CA GLY A 17 4.51 0.51 -4.18
C GLY A 17 4.43 0.03 -2.73
N GLY A 18 4.27 -1.27 -2.54
CA GLY A 18 4.08 -1.90 -1.23
C GLY A 18 2.83 -2.77 -1.21
N VAL A 19 2.49 -3.31 -0.05
CA VAL A 19 1.34 -4.24 0.05
C VAL A 19 0.07 -3.57 -0.42
N GLY A 20 -0.66 -4.23 -1.31
CA GLY A 20 -1.89 -3.72 -1.91
C GLY A 20 -1.65 -2.71 -3.05
N SER A 21 -0.44 -2.22 -3.27
CA SER A 21 -0.20 -1.35 -4.41
C SER A 21 -0.38 -2.08 -5.75
N ILE A 22 -0.83 -1.35 -6.76
CA ILE A 22 -0.76 -1.78 -8.16
C ILE A 22 0.49 -1.15 -8.74
N VAL A 23 1.44 -1.95 -9.23
CA VAL A 23 2.72 -1.50 -9.78
C VAL A 23 2.75 -1.77 -11.27
N GLU A 24 2.97 -0.73 -12.07
CA GLU A 24 3.20 -0.86 -13.50
C GLU A 24 4.62 -1.35 -13.78
N THR A 25 4.75 -2.48 -14.45
CA THR A 25 6.03 -3.04 -14.93
C THR A 25 6.12 -2.98 -16.45
N ARG A 26 7.27 -3.36 -17.02
CA ARG A 26 7.42 -3.48 -18.48
C ARG A 26 6.50 -4.55 -19.09
N ASN A 27 6.15 -5.55 -18.30
CA ASN A 27 5.43 -6.74 -18.73
C ASN A 27 3.94 -6.72 -18.35
N GLY A 28 3.49 -5.64 -17.70
CA GLY A 28 2.12 -5.45 -17.24
C GLY A 28 2.02 -4.91 -15.82
N SER A 29 0.79 -4.66 -15.39
CA SER A 29 0.42 -4.23 -14.05
C SER A 29 0.23 -5.42 -13.13
N ILE A 30 0.89 -5.35 -11.97
CA ILE A 30 0.83 -6.36 -10.92
C ILE A 30 0.32 -5.75 -9.61
N LEU A 31 -0.53 -6.50 -8.90
CA LEU A 31 -0.94 -6.23 -7.53
C LEU A 31 0.01 -6.93 -6.57
N ILE A 32 0.61 -6.19 -5.64
CA ILE A 32 1.43 -6.77 -4.57
C ILE A 32 0.51 -7.38 -3.52
N ASP A 33 0.71 -8.67 -3.23
CA ASP A 33 -0.10 -9.40 -2.26
C ASP A 33 0.17 -8.96 -0.82
N SER A 34 -0.73 -9.33 0.09
CA SER A 34 -0.52 -9.19 1.53
C SER A 34 0.77 -9.88 1.96
N PHE A 35 1.47 -9.33 2.94
CA PHE A 35 2.81 -9.83 3.25
C PHE A 35 2.83 -11.27 3.77
N ASN A 36 1.74 -11.74 4.38
CA ASN A 36 1.59 -13.14 4.80
C ASN A 36 1.56 -14.13 3.62
N GLU A 37 1.30 -13.65 2.39
CA GLU A 37 1.36 -14.45 1.16
C GLU A 37 2.75 -14.44 0.51
N TRP A 38 3.70 -13.67 1.04
CA TRP A 38 5.05 -13.65 0.48
C TRP A 38 5.79 -14.92 0.88
N SER A 39 6.50 -15.51 -0.08
CA SER A 39 7.21 -16.79 0.13
C SER A 39 8.19 -16.74 1.30
N PHE A 40 8.79 -15.58 1.56
CA PHE A 40 9.67 -15.34 2.70
C PHE A 40 8.95 -15.66 4.03
N PHE A 41 7.78 -15.08 4.23
CA PHE A 41 7.02 -15.20 5.47
C PHE A 41 6.36 -16.58 5.61
N GLN A 42 5.88 -17.16 4.52
CA GLN A 42 5.33 -18.52 4.52
C GLN A 42 6.38 -19.57 4.91
N LYS A 43 7.64 -19.38 4.52
CA LYS A 43 8.72 -20.33 4.79
C LYS A 43 9.35 -20.18 6.16
N ILE A 44 9.51 -18.93 6.61
CA ILE A 44 10.05 -18.64 7.94
C ILE A 44 9.03 -19.01 9.02
N ASN A 45 7.73 -18.98 8.71
CA ASN A 45 6.65 -19.38 9.61
C ASN A 45 6.76 -18.73 11.02
N GLY A 46 7.24 -17.47 11.06
CA GLY A 46 7.45 -16.72 12.30
C GLY A 46 8.82 -16.86 12.97
N GLN A 47 9.70 -17.76 12.52
CA GLN A 47 11.04 -17.96 13.08
C GLN A 47 12.10 -17.02 12.48
N PHE A 48 12.00 -15.72 12.78
CA PHE A 48 12.95 -14.74 12.25
C PHE A 48 14.30 -14.80 12.96
N GLU A 49 15.38 -14.67 12.19
CA GLU A 49 16.72 -14.51 12.75
C GLU A 49 16.94 -13.07 13.24
N GLU A 50 17.87 -12.87 14.20
CA GLU A 50 18.12 -11.57 14.85
C GLU A 50 18.31 -10.40 13.86
N HIS A 51 19.02 -10.64 12.76
CA HIS A 51 19.32 -9.61 11.76
C HIS A 51 18.08 -9.06 11.02
N ASN A 52 16.95 -9.79 11.11
CA ASN A 52 15.67 -9.43 10.50
C ASN A 52 14.91 -8.45 11.39
N PHE A 53 15.21 -8.37 12.68
CA PHE A 53 14.52 -7.47 13.59
C PHE A 53 15.02 -6.03 13.46
N ILE A 54 14.12 -5.11 13.75
CA ILE A 54 14.40 -3.69 13.96
C ILE A 54 14.16 -3.41 15.43
N ILE A 55 15.17 -2.82 16.06
CA ILE A 55 15.13 -2.39 17.45
C ILE A 55 14.84 -0.89 17.45
N ASP A 56 13.59 -0.55 17.74
CA ASP A 56 13.12 0.82 18.02
C ASP A 56 11.95 0.71 19.02
N LYS A 57 12.26 0.82 20.32
CA LYS A 57 11.29 0.63 21.41
C LYS A 57 10.19 1.69 21.33
N ARG A 58 10.56 2.95 21.10
CA ARG A 58 9.64 4.09 21.01
C ARG A 58 8.64 3.88 19.87
N PHE A 59 9.13 3.59 18.68
CA PHE A 59 8.25 3.42 17.53
C PHE A 59 7.40 2.15 17.63
N LYS A 60 7.94 1.05 18.16
CA LYS A 60 7.14 -0.15 18.47
C LYS A 60 5.99 0.19 19.43
N ASN A 61 6.28 0.86 20.54
CA ASN A 61 5.27 1.22 21.54
C ASN A 61 4.19 2.14 20.94
N ARG A 62 4.56 3.12 20.12
CA ARG A 62 3.60 3.95 19.38
C ARG A 62 2.67 3.12 18.50
N LEU A 63 3.19 2.13 17.77
CA LEU A 63 2.39 1.24 16.93
C LEU A 63 1.48 0.32 17.76
N SER A 64 1.87 0.01 19.00
CA SER A 64 1.06 -0.79 19.92
C SER A 64 -0.26 -0.13 20.31
N LYS A 65 -0.45 1.17 20.01
CA LYS A 65 -1.76 1.84 20.08
C LYS A 65 -2.83 1.12 19.26
N TYR A 66 -2.43 0.60 18.09
CA TYR A 66 -3.32 -0.07 17.15
C TYR A 66 -3.06 -1.59 17.07
N PHE A 67 -1.83 -2.02 17.34
CA PHE A 67 -1.42 -3.44 17.34
C PHE A 67 -1.01 -3.87 18.75
N GLN A 68 -1.98 -4.16 19.61
CA GLN A 68 -1.73 -4.43 21.04
C GLN A 68 -0.83 -5.65 21.29
N GLU A 69 -0.83 -6.61 20.38
CA GLU A 69 -0.03 -7.83 20.46
C GLU A 69 1.37 -7.68 19.83
N LEU A 70 1.74 -6.49 19.33
CA LEU A 70 3.00 -6.27 18.62
C LEU A 70 4.24 -6.52 19.50
N GLU A 71 5.02 -7.53 19.13
CA GLU A 71 6.29 -7.90 19.76
C GLU A 71 7.49 -7.35 18.99
N HIS A 72 7.46 -7.47 17.65
CA HIS A 72 8.62 -7.22 16.81
C HIS A 72 8.32 -6.42 15.54
N LEU A 73 9.28 -5.57 15.18
CA LEU A 73 9.37 -4.92 13.86
C LEU A 73 10.36 -5.72 13.00
N VAL A 74 9.95 -6.11 11.79
CA VAL A 74 10.75 -7.00 10.92
C VAL A 74 11.06 -6.34 9.58
N LYS A 75 12.35 -6.39 9.18
CA LYS A 75 12.87 -5.93 7.90
C LYS A 75 12.15 -6.58 6.73
N ILE A 76 11.77 -5.77 5.75
CA ILE A 76 11.39 -6.31 4.44
C ILE A 76 12.62 -7.01 3.85
N PRO A 77 12.49 -8.25 3.35
CA PRO A 77 13.60 -8.94 2.71
C PRO A 77 14.07 -8.15 1.48
N ILE A 78 15.32 -7.69 1.49
CA ILE A 78 15.92 -6.94 0.39
C ILE A 78 16.82 -7.88 -0.42
N ILE A 79 16.52 -8.07 -1.71
CA ILE A 79 17.47 -8.68 -2.65
C ILE A 79 18.15 -7.56 -3.42
N ASN A 80 19.37 -7.18 -3.00
CA ASN A 80 20.12 -6.12 -3.68
C ASN A 80 20.69 -6.57 -5.04
N GLU A 81 20.81 -7.88 -5.32
CA GLU A 81 21.47 -8.34 -6.54
C GLU A 81 20.81 -9.59 -7.14
N LEU A 82 20.02 -9.42 -8.21
CA LEU A 82 19.80 -10.47 -9.21
C LEU A 82 21.05 -10.54 -10.10
N LYS A 83 22.20 -11.00 -9.58
CA LYS A 83 23.36 -11.32 -10.42
C LYS A 83 23.03 -12.59 -11.20
N GLN A 84 23.02 -12.48 -12.53
CA GLN A 84 22.83 -13.63 -13.42
C GLN A 84 23.86 -14.71 -13.08
N GLY A 85 23.40 -15.94 -12.82
CA GLY A 85 24.26 -17.13 -12.71
C GLY A 85 24.76 -17.52 -11.31
N HIS A 86 24.51 -16.76 -10.23
CA HIS A 86 24.87 -17.19 -8.87
C HIS A 86 23.68 -17.83 -8.13
N LYS A 87 23.89 -19.02 -7.55
CA LYS A 87 22.93 -19.66 -6.64
C LYS A 87 22.64 -18.71 -5.47
N ARG A 88 21.34 -18.45 -5.24
CA ARG A 88 20.84 -17.49 -4.25
C ARG A 88 21.25 -17.92 -2.83
N LYS A 89 21.78 -16.99 -2.01
CA LYS A 89 21.93 -17.19 -0.55
C LYS A 89 20.58 -17.31 0.15
N ASN A 90 19.55 -16.59 -0.33
CA ASN A 90 18.19 -16.67 0.23
C ASN A 90 17.16 -16.80 -0.90
N GLN A 91 16.71 -18.03 -1.18
CA GLN A 91 15.87 -18.36 -2.34
C GLN A 91 14.42 -17.84 -2.24
N PHE A 92 14.07 -17.20 -1.11
CA PHE A 92 12.69 -16.92 -0.73
C PHE A 92 12.41 -15.45 -0.42
N ALA A 93 13.40 -14.57 -0.56
CA ALA A 93 13.31 -13.13 -0.33
C ALA A 93 12.53 -12.38 -1.45
N PHE A 94 11.39 -12.93 -1.89
CA PHE A 94 10.57 -12.37 -2.95
C PHE A 94 9.25 -11.86 -2.38
N LEU A 95 8.80 -10.72 -2.92
CA LEU A 95 7.43 -10.27 -2.74
C LEU A 95 6.53 -11.11 -3.65
N SER A 96 5.39 -11.56 -3.13
CA SER A 96 4.35 -12.17 -3.97
C SER A 96 3.52 -11.09 -4.63
N ALA A 97 3.23 -11.29 -5.91
CA ALA A 97 2.39 -10.41 -6.69
C ALA A 97 1.70 -11.21 -7.80
N LYS A 98 0.57 -10.67 -8.28
CA LYS A 98 -0.20 -11.25 -9.38
C LYS A 98 -0.59 -10.18 -10.40
N TYR A 99 -0.78 -10.57 -11.66
CA TYR A 99 -1.35 -9.66 -12.66
C TYR A 99 -2.72 -9.17 -12.21
N PHE A 100 -2.91 -7.85 -12.26
CA PHE A 100 -4.21 -7.23 -12.01
C PHE A 100 -4.29 -5.91 -12.77
N PRO A 101 -5.37 -5.65 -13.54
CA PRO A 101 -6.51 -6.51 -13.91
C PRO A 101 -6.14 -7.86 -14.50
N GLU A 102 -7.03 -8.84 -14.39
CA GLU A 102 -6.84 -10.15 -15.03
C GLU A 102 -7.38 -10.18 -16.47
N TRP A 103 -7.93 -9.09 -16.99
CA TRP A 103 -8.44 -9.00 -18.35
C TRP A 103 -7.43 -8.41 -19.33
N PHE A 104 -7.22 -9.12 -20.44
CA PHE A 104 -6.22 -8.81 -21.45
C PHE A 104 -6.80 -8.85 -22.86
N TYR A 105 -6.34 -7.96 -23.75
CA TYR A 105 -6.66 -7.96 -25.17
C TYR A 105 -5.42 -8.02 -26.05
N CYS A 106 -5.59 -8.47 -27.29
CA CYS A 106 -4.53 -8.49 -28.29
C CYS A 106 -4.74 -7.38 -29.33
N ASN A 107 -3.79 -6.46 -29.48
CA ASN A 107 -3.90 -5.38 -30.48
C ASN A 107 -3.94 -5.88 -31.93
N ASN A 108 -3.43 -7.09 -32.20
CA ASN A 108 -3.38 -7.62 -33.56
C ASN A 108 -4.69 -8.30 -34.00
N CYS A 109 -5.37 -9.01 -33.09
CA CYS A 109 -6.61 -9.72 -33.43
C CYS A 109 -7.84 -9.24 -32.67
N ASN A 110 -7.68 -8.23 -31.81
CA ASN A 110 -8.70 -7.64 -30.94
C ASN A 110 -9.36 -8.60 -29.95
N ARG A 111 -9.01 -9.89 -29.91
CA ARG A 111 -9.55 -10.83 -28.93
C ARG A 111 -9.30 -10.32 -27.51
N PHE A 112 -10.31 -10.47 -26.66
CA PHE A 112 -10.33 -9.97 -25.30
C PHE A 112 -10.84 -11.07 -24.37
N ASP A 113 -10.07 -11.39 -23.34
CA ASP A 113 -10.42 -12.46 -22.41
C ASP A 113 -9.65 -12.34 -21.08
N ARG A 114 -10.03 -13.17 -20.10
CA ARG A 114 -9.32 -13.30 -18.83
C ARG A 114 -8.01 -14.07 -18.97
N LEU A 115 -7.05 -13.75 -18.11
CA LEU A 115 -5.69 -14.29 -18.11
C LEU A 115 -5.65 -15.82 -17.96
N ASP A 116 -6.51 -16.39 -17.13
CA ASP A 116 -6.65 -17.83 -16.94
C ASP A 116 -7.07 -18.52 -18.24
N LYS A 117 -8.06 -17.97 -18.96
CA LYS A 117 -8.48 -18.47 -20.27
C LYS A 117 -7.38 -18.30 -21.33
N TRP A 118 -6.65 -17.17 -21.32
CA TRP A 118 -5.49 -16.98 -22.19
C TRP A 118 -4.43 -18.05 -21.94
N LYS A 119 -4.10 -18.30 -20.67
CA LYS A 119 -3.11 -19.29 -20.26
C LYS A 119 -3.53 -20.72 -20.62
N ASN A 120 -4.77 -21.11 -20.31
CA ASN A 120 -5.32 -22.43 -20.64
C ASN A 120 -5.28 -22.68 -22.16
N ASN A 121 -5.72 -21.69 -22.96
CA ASN A 121 -5.67 -21.81 -24.42
C ASN A 121 -4.23 -21.83 -24.95
N TRP A 122 -3.29 -21.09 -24.34
CA TRP A 122 -1.88 -21.16 -24.69
C TRP A 122 -1.32 -22.56 -24.45
N GLU A 123 -1.52 -23.11 -23.25
CA GLU A 123 -1.01 -24.44 -22.87
C GLU A 123 -1.58 -25.56 -23.73
N ASN A 124 -2.82 -25.44 -24.19
CA ASN A 124 -3.50 -26.45 -25.01
C ASN A 124 -3.18 -26.35 -26.51
N ASN A 125 -2.96 -25.15 -27.05
CA ASN A 125 -2.89 -24.94 -28.50
C ASN A 125 -1.46 -24.65 -29.03
N VAL A 126 -0.53 -24.26 -28.16
CA VAL A 126 0.85 -23.91 -28.55
C VAL A 126 1.75 -25.15 -28.50
N LYS A 127 2.71 -25.22 -29.43
CA LYS A 127 3.70 -26.31 -29.49
C LYS A 127 4.49 -26.38 -28.18
N THR A 128 4.86 -27.59 -27.77
CA THR A 128 5.55 -27.88 -26.50
C THR A 128 6.79 -27.01 -26.28
N GLU A 129 7.59 -26.80 -27.33
CA GLU A 129 8.80 -25.95 -27.33
C GLU A 129 8.56 -24.49 -26.95
N HIS A 130 7.34 -23.97 -27.14
CA HIS A 130 7.00 -22.57 -26.89
C HIS A 130 6.05 -22.38 -25.70
N LYS A 131 5.62 -23.45 -25.02
CA LYS A 131 4.70 -23.33 -23.87
C LYS A 131 5.27 -22.43 -22.76
N ASN A 132 6.58 -22.49 -22.52
CA ASN A 132 7.27 -21.67 -21.53
C ASN A 132 7.35 -20.18 -21.89
N ASN A 133 7.06 -19.80 -23.14
CA ASN A 133 7.14 -18.42 -23.61
C ASN A 133 5.88 -17.61 -23.30
N PHE A 134 4.94 -18.15 -22.52
CA PHE A 134 3.68 -17.46 -22.22
C PHE A 134 3.89 -16.08 -21.61
N PHE A 135 4.97 -15.84 -20.85
CA PHE A 135 5.18 -14.57 -20.15
C PHE A 135 6.16 -13.63 -20.89
N PRO A 136 5.89 -12.30 -20.95
CA PRO A 136 4.60 -11.64 -20.64
C PRO A 136 3.45 -12.24 -21.46
N PRO A 137 2.19 -12.24 -20.95
CA PRO A 137 1.04 -12.94 -21.54
C PRO A 137 0.95 -12.76 -23.06
N LYS A 138 0.84 -13.87 -23.82
CA LYS A 138 0.86 -13.87 -25.29
C LYS A 138 -0.41 -14.40 -25.92
N CYS A 139 -0.72 -13.89 -27.10
CA CYS A 139 -1.90 -14.32 -27.85
C CYS A 139 -1.70 -15.69 -28.54
N TYR A 140 -2.36 -16.72 -28.03
CA TYR A 140 -2.35 -18.05 -28.67
C TYR A 140 -2.99 -18.04 -30.08
N HIS A 141 -4.01 -17.22 -30.30
CA HIS A 141 -4.75 -17.18 -31.57
C HIS A 141 -3.89 -16.61 -32.71
N CYS A 142 -3.15 -15.54 -32.45
CA CYS A 142 -2.20 -14.98 -33.42
C CYS A 142 -1.05 -15.95 -33.71
N TYR A 143 -0.59 -16.69 -32.69
CA TYR A 143 0.41 -17.74 -32.86
C TYR A 143 -0.07 -18.83 -33.82
N LEU A 144 -1.30 -19.33 -33.65
CA LEU A 144 -1.89 -20.34 -34.54
C LEU A 144 -2.02 -19.88 -35.99
N LYS A 145 -2.38 -18.60 -36.19
CA LYS A 145 -2.54 -18.01 -37.54
C LYS A 145 -1.21 -17.71 -38.24
N SER A 146 -0.12 -17.60 -37.50
CA SER A 146 1.16 -17.08 -38.01
C SER A 146 2.25 -18.13 -38.09
N ARG A 147 1.91 -19.44 -38.07
CA ARG A 147 2.83 -20.59 -37.98
C ARG A 147 4.01 -20.60 -38.97
N ASP A 148 3.95 -19.77 -40.03
CA ASP A 148 4.97 -19.68 -41.08
C ASP A 148 5.67 -18.30 -41.17
N LYS A 149 5.48 -17.37 -40.21
CA LYS A 149 6.02 -16.00 -40.26
C LYS A 149 7.13 -15.74 -39.24
N LYS A 150 8.16 -14.97 -39.60
CA LYS A 150 9.27 -14.55 -38.71
C LYS A 150 8.87 -14.04 -37.31
N ARG A 151 7.66 -13.48 -37.12
CA ARG A 151 7.12 -13.07 -35.81
C ARG A 151 5.83 -13.83 -35.49
N PHE A 152 5.93 -14.78 -34.56
CA PHE A 152 4.82 -15.64 -34.13
C PHE A 152 4.13 -15.14 -32.84
N PHE A 153 4.80 -14.25 -32.09
CA PHE A 153 4.43 -13.85 -30.73
C PHE A 153 3.96 -12.40 -30.69
N PHE A 154 2.74 -12.21 -30.18
CA PHE A 154 2.16 -10.91 -29.88
C PHE A 154 1.83 -10.87 -28.40
N ASP A 155 2.42 -9.91 -27.70
CA ASP A 155 2.16 -9.66 -26.29
C ASP A 155 0.74 -9.07 -26.15
N LEU A 156 0.08 -9.44 -25.06
CA LEU A 156 -1.25 -8.97 -24.71
C LEU A 156 -1.16 -7.70 -23.86
N GLU A 157 -2.13 -6.82 -24.00
CA GLU A 157 -2.27 -5.61 -23.19
C GLU A 157 -3.36 -5.78 -22.13
N GLN A 158 -3.10 -5.31 -20.91
CA GLN A 158 -4.09 -5.30 -19.83
C GLN A 158 -5.04 -4.12 -19.97
N VAL A 159 -6.32 -4.39 -19.75
CA VAL A 159 -7.33 -3.34 -19.63
C VAL A 159 -6.98 -2.38 -18.47
N ARG A 160 -7.34 -1.11 -18.62
CA ARG A 160 -6.95 -0.04 -17.68
C ARG A 160 -7.99 0.30 -16.62
N PHE A 161 -9.16 -0.33 -16.63
CA PHE A 161 -10.25 0.02 -15.71
C PHE A 161 -10.48 -1.08 -14.69
N ILE A 162 -10.66 -0.68 -13.43
CA ILE A 162 -10.94 -1.55 -12.29
C ILE A 162 -12.08 -1.00 -11.46
N LEU A 163 -12.58 -1.81 -10.55
CA LEU A 163 -13.53 -1.43 -9.53
C LEU A 163 -12.82 -1.23 -8.19
N THR A 164 -13.21 -0.20 -7.44
CA THR A 164 -12.77 0.03 -6.05
C THR A 164 -13.97 0.25 -5.13
N SER A 165 -13.89 -0.24 -3.89
CA SER A 165 -14.88 0.03 -2.84
C SER A 165 -14.33 0.99 -1.78
N PRO A 166 -15.20 1.68 -1.02
CA PRO A 166 -14.79 2.42 0.18
C PRO A 166 -14.15 1.52 1.25
N SER A 167 -14.45 0.22 1.25
CA SER A 167 -13.84 -0.76 2.16
C SER A 167 -12.41 -1.18 1.79
N GLY A 168 -11.87 -0.64 0.70
CA GLY A 168 -10.52 -0.95 0.24
C GLY A 168 -10.41 -2.21 -0.64
N GLU A 169 -11.54 -2.82 -1.02
CA GLU A 169 -11.58 -3.91 -1.97
C GLU A 169 -11.40 -3.42 -3.42
N ILE A 170 -10.81 -4.29 -4.24
CA ILE A 170 -10.63 -4.06 -5.67
C ILE A 170 -11.09 -5.28 -6.45
N ALA A 171 -11.65 -5.05 -7.64
CA ALA A 171 -12.10 -6.12 -8.51
C ALA A 171 -11.95 -5.73 -9.98
N ASP A 172 -11.91 -6.73 -10.84
CA ASP A 172 -12.09 -6.51 -12.27
C ASP A 172 -13.52 -6.05 -12.56
N ILE A 173 -13.68 -5.24 -13.60
CA ILE A 173 -15.00 -5.01 -14.18
C ILE A 173 -15.45 -6.34 -14.81
N PRO A 174 -16.67 -6.83 -14.54
CA PRO A 174 -17.25 -7.99 -15.23
C PRO A 174 -17.53 -7.65 -16.69
N TRP A 175 -16.47 -7.67 -17.51
CA TRP A 175 -16.50 -7.20 -18.89
C TRP A 175 -17.39 -8.04 -19.80
N ASP A 176 -17.49 -9.33 -19.50
CA ASP A 176 -18.43 -10.28 -20.10
C ASP A 176 -19.88 -9.81 -19.95
N LYS A 177 -20.27 -9.43 -18.72
CA LYS A 177 -21.61 -8.89 -18.43
C LYS A 177 -21.78 -7.49 -19.01
N TRP A 178 -20.74 -6.65 -18.95
CA TRP A 178 -20.75 -5.32 -19.56
C TRP A 178 -20.99 -5.36 -21.07
N ALA A 179 -20.36 -6.30 -21.79
CA ALA A 179 -20.53 -6.50 -23.22
C ALA A 179 -21.96 -6.91 -23.60
N MET A 180 -22.68 -7.54 -22.67
CA MET A 180 -24.04 -8.04 -22.85
C MET A 180 -25.12 -7.07 -22.33
N LEU A 181 -24.73 -5.91 -21.81
CA LEU A 181 -25.67 -4.90 -21.36
C LEU A 181 -26.47 -4.34 -22.56
N LYS A 182 -27.79 -4.58 -22.56
CA LYS A 182 -28.70 -3.97 -23.54
C LYS A 182 -29.05 -2.56 -23.07
N LYS A 183 -28.64 -1.52 -23.82
CA LYS A 183 -29.16 -0.17 -23.58
C LYS A 183 -30.67 -0.20 -23.81
N ARG A 184 -31.46 0.24 -22.82
CA ARG A 184 -32.90 0.46 -23.02
C ARG A 184 -33.05 1.43 -24.19
N LYS A 185 -33.65 0.97 -25.30
CA LYS A 185 -34.10 1.89 -26.35
C LYS A 185 -35.25 2.68 -25.71
N ASN A 186 -35.02 3.94 -25.39
CA ASN A 186 -36.10 4.86 -25.04
C ASN A 186 -37.05 4.90 -26.25
N ASN A 187 -38.15 4.16 -26.18
CA ASN A 187 -39.32 4.44 -26.98
C ASN A 187 -39.79 5.83 -26.52
N LYS A 188 -39.41 6.86 -27.27
CA LYS A 188 -39.94 8.21 -27.11
C LYS A 188 -41.45 8.17 -27.33
N LYS A 189 -42.21 8.21 -26.24
CA LYS A 189 -43.41 9.05 -26.14
C LYS A 189 -43.40 9.68 -24.75
N GLU A 190 -43.27 11.01 -24.76
CA GLU A 190 -43.72 11.98 -23.75
C GLU A 190 -43.39 11.65 -22.29
N SER A 191 -42.40 12.29 -21.68
CA SER A 191 -42.54 13.67 -21.19
C SER A 191 -41.19 14.38 -21.10
N LYS A 192 -41.23 15.72 -21.26
CA LYS A 192 -40.10 16.61 -20.98
C LYS A 192 -39.93 16.73 -19.46
N GLU A 193 -39.27 15.76 -18.85
CA GLU A 193 -38.56 15.97 -17.60
C GLU A 193 -37.08 15.75 -17.87
N ALA A 194 -36.26 16.69 -17.43
CA ALA A 194 -34.82 16.65 -17.62
C ALA A 194 -34.27 15.30 -17.12
N MET A 195 -33.81 14.47 -18.05
CA MET A 195 -33.12 13.22 -17.74
C MET A 195 -31.92 13.54 -16.85
N SER A 196 -31.97 13.14 -15.58
CA SER A 196 -30.86 13.26 -14.65
C SER A 196 -29.72 12.33 -15.10
N GLU A 197 -28.48 12.82 -15.01
CA GLU A 197 -27.25 12.08 -15.33
C GLU A 197 -26.91 10.95 -14.32
N GLU A 198 -27.85 10.57 -13.45
CA GLU A 198 -27.59 9.83 -12.21
C GLU A 198 -28.17 8.40 -12.14
N GLU A 199 -28.64 7.82 -13.23
CA GLU A 199 -29.10 6.41 -13.19
C GLU A 199 -27.89 5.46 -13.04
N ALA A 200 -27.73 4.90 -11.84
CA ALA A 200 -26.71 3.89 -11.55
C ALA A 200 -26.92 2.63 -12.42
N ILE A 201 -25.90 2.26 -13.19
CA ILE A 201 -25.94 1.03 -13.99
C ILE A 201 -25.58 -0.15 -13.09
N THR A 202 -26.44 -1.17 -13.04
CA THR A 202 -26.17 -2.45 -12.36
C THR A 202 -26.13 -3.60 -13.36
N ILE A 203 -25.21 -4.55 -13.18
CA ILE A 203 -24.99 -5.66 -14.13
C ILE A 203 -25.23 -7.06 -13.54
N ALA A 204 -25.77 -7.13 -12.31
CA ALA A 204 -25.94 -8.40 -11.58
C ALA A 204 -26.79 -9.43 -12.35
N ASN A 205 -27.84 -8.97 -13.04
CA ASN A 205 -28.82 -9.82 -13.72
C ASN A 205 -28.49 -10.15 -15.18
N VAL A 206 -27.30 -9.79 -15.67
CA VAL A 206 -26.92 -10.04 -17.06
C VAL A 206 -26.43 -11.48 -17.21
N GLN A 207 -27.11 -12.26 -18.05
CA GLN A 207 -26.69 -13.60 -18.44
C GLN A 207 -25.72 -13.54 -19.63
N VAL A 208 -24.65 -14.31 -19.55
CA VAL A 208 -23.62 -14.43 -20.60
C VAL A 208 -23.62 -15.88 -21.11
N PRO A 209 -23.87 -16.12 -22.41
CA PRO A 209 -23.77 -17.46 -22.98
C PRO A 209 -22.33 -17.99 -22.98
N ASP A 210 -22.16 -19.31 -22.87
CA ASP A 210 -20.83 -19.95 -22.79
C ASP A 210 -20.04 -19.94 -24.12
N ASP A 211 -20.72 -19.77 -25.25
CA ASP A 211 -20.15 -19.80 -26.60
C ASP A 211 -19.73 -18.42 -27.14
N VAL A 212 -19.63 -17.42 -26.24
CA VAL A 212 -19.29 -16.04 -26.61
C VAL A 212 -17.79 -15.80 -26.62
N ILE A 213 -17.35 -15.08 -27.64
CA ILE A 213 -16.00 -14.52 -27.79
C ILE A 213 -16.11 -13.00 -27.73
N PHE A 214 -15.23 -12.37 -26.96
CA PHE A 214 -15.17 -10.91 -26.85
C PHE A 214 -14.04 -10.33 -27.69
N GLU A 215 -14.31 -9.17 -28.29
CA GLU A 215 -13.32 -8.32 -28.97
C GLU A 215 -13.26 -6.94 -28.31
N TYR A 216 -12.05 -6.47 -28.01
CA TYR A 216 -11.76 -5.11 -27.57
C TYR A 216 -11.27 -4.29 -28.75
N LYS A 217 -11.96 -3.21 -29.11
CA LYS A 217 -11.63 -2.36 -30.25
C LYS A 217 -11.56 -0.90 -29.84
N THR A 218 -10.61 -0.18 -30.43
CA THR A 218 -10.43 1.26 -30.26
C THR A 218 -10.64 1.98 -31.58
N SER A 219 -11.23 3.17 -31.53
CA SER A 219 -11.39 4.06 -32.68
C SER A 219 -10.18 4.96 -32.83
N ASP A 220 -9.70 5.12 -34.06
CA ASP A 220 -8.67 6.14 -34.37
C ASP A 220 -9.25 7.56 -34.49
N LYS A 221 -10.59 7.72 -34.47
CA LYS A 221 -11.28 9.01 -34.67
C LYS A 221 -11.88 9.60 -33.41
N LEU A 222 -12.08 8.78 -32.38
CA LEU A 222 -12.76 9.16 -31.15
C LEU A 222 -11.83 8.88 -29.96
N ASP A 223 -11.21 9.93 -29.44
CA ASP A 223 -10.25 9.82 -28.32
C ASP A 223 -10.93 9.71 -26.94
N ASN A 224 -12.25 9.68 -26.90
CA ASN A 224 -13.02 9.55 -25.65
C ASN A 224 -13.49 8.11 -25.42
N LEU A 225 -14.10 7.83 -24.26
CA LEU A 225 -14.62 6.51 -23.91
C LEU A 225 -15.67 5.96 -24.90
N LYS A 226 -16.24 6.78 -25.79
CA LYS A 226 -17.18 6.33 -26.84
C LYS A 226 -16.44 5.64 -27.99
N GLY A 227 -15.15 5.89 -28.15
CA GLY A 227 -14.28 5.25 -29.14
C GLY A 227 -13.78 3.87 -28.74
N ILE A 228 -14.02 3.42 -27.51
CA ILE A 228 -13.63 2.08 -27.04
C ILE A 228 -14.88 1.19 -27.02
N TRP A 229 -14.80 0.06 -27.71
CA TRP A 229 -15.88 -0.91 -27.86
C TRP A 229 -15.50 -2.29 -27.34
N ILE A 230 -16.44 -2.94 -26.68
CA ILE A 230 -16.39 -4.35 -26.36
C ILE A 230 -17.51 -5.04 -27.14
N VAL A 231 -17.12 -5.91 -28.06
CA VAL A 231 -18.03 -6.61 -28.97
C VAL A 231 -18.15 -8.06 -28.54
N ALA A 232 -19.37 -8.56 -28.40
CA ALA A 232 -19.67 -9.95 -28.12
C ALA A 232 -20.08 -10.67 -29.42
N LYS A 233 -19.41 -11.76 -29.76
CA LYS A 233 -19.69 -12.59 -30.93
C LYS A 233 -19.85 -14.06 -30.55
N LYS A 234 -20.69 -14.79 -31.28
CA LYS A 234 -20.71 -16.26 -31.20
C LYS A 234 -19.47 -16.84 -31.90
N LYS A 235 -19.18 -18.11 -31.64
CA LYS A 235 -18.08 -18.85 -32.32
C LYS A 235 -18.19 -18.87 -33.85
N ASN A 236 -19.41 -18.80 -34.40
CA ASN A 236 -19.66 -18.73 -35.85
C ASN A 236 -19.35 -17.33 -36.46
N GLY A 237 -18.98 -16.34 -35.64
CA GLY A 237 -18.67 -14.97 -36.06
C GLY A 237 -19.84 -13.99 -36.02
N GLU A 238 -21.07 -14.46 -35.74
CA GLU A 238 -22.26 -13.62 -35.62
C GLU A 238 -22.13 -12.68 -34.41
N GLN A 239 -22.33 -11.37 -34.64
CA GLN A 239 -22.29 -10.37 -33.58
C GLN A 239 -23.61 -10.38 -32.79
N ILE A 240 -23.50 -10.64 -31.48
CA ILE A 240 -24.64 -10.71 -30.56
C ILE A 240 -24.97 -9.33 -30.00
N ASN A 241 -23.94 -8.64 -29.52
CA ASN A 241 -24.07 -7.32 -28.91
C ASN A 241 -22.77 -6.55 -29.02
N PHE A 242 -22.84 -5.23 -28.79
CA PHE A 242 -21.65 -4.42 -28.56
C PHE A 242 -21.97 -3.30 -27.57
N THR A 243 -20.99 -2.94 -26.75
CA THR A 243 -21.11 -1.81 -25.83
C THR A 243 -19.89 -0.90 -25.92
N THR A 244 -20.13 0.39 -25.73
CA THR A 244 -19.08 1.42 -25.59
C THR A 244 -18.69 1.56 -24.12
N LEU A 245 -17.53 2.13 -23.80
CA LEU A 245 -17.21 2.54 -22.43
C LEU A 245 -17.90 3.86 -21.99
N SER A 246 -18.75 4.44 -22.85
CA SER A 246 -19.62 5.57 -22.47
C SER A 246 -20.48 5.21 -21.26
N GLY A 247 -20.42 6.03 -20.21
CA GLY A 247 -21.16 5.80 -18.96
C GLY A 247 -20.52 4.76 -18.05
N LEU A 248 -19.32 4.25 -18.36
CA LEU A 248 -18.63 3.26 -17.51
C LEU A 248 -18.52 3.77 -16.07
N PHE A 249 -18.12 5.02 -15.85
CA PHE A 249 -17.99 5.59 -14.51
C PHE A 249 -19.30 5.72 -13.71
N ASN A 250 -20.47 5.52 -14.34
CA ASN A 250 -21.78 5.45 -13.68
C ASN A 250 -22.16 4.03 -13.25
N LEU A 251 -21.35 3.02 -13.59
CA LEU A 251 -21.50 1.65 -13.10
C LEU A 251 -21.37 1.62 -11.57
N ARG A 252 -22.32 0.97 -10.92
CA ARG A 252 -22.31 0.69 -9.48
C ARG A 252 -22.64 -0.77 -9.29
N ILE A 253 -21.77 -1.51 -8.61
CA ILE A 253 -21.95 -2.94 -8.36
C ILE A 253 -21.87 -3.19 -6.87
N LYS A 254 -22.83 -3.94 -6.31
CA LYS A 254 -22.78 -4.29 -4.90
C LYS A 254 -21.63 -5.27 -4.66
N ILE A 255 -20.96 -5.13 -3.52
CA ILE A 255 -19.82 -5.98 -3.17
C ILE A 255 -20.17 -7.48 -3.21
N GLN A 256 -21.36 -7.84 -2.76
CA GLN A 256 -21.87 -9.22 -2.74
C GLN A 256 -22.02 -9.85 -4.14
N ASP A 257 -22.19 -9.03 -5.19
CA ASP A 257 -22.37 -9.53 -6.57
C ASP A 257 -21.02 -9.96 -7.18
N LEU A 258 -19.90 -9.52 -6.58
CA LEU A 258 -18.53 -9.85 -7.02
C LEU A 258 -17.80 -10.74 -6.01
N ILE A 259 -18.04 -10.53 -4.71
CA ILE A 259 -17.39 -11.22 -3.61
C ILE A 259 -18.49 -11.83 -2.73
N PRO A 260 -18.91 -13.08 -3.02
CA PRO A 260 -19.89 -13.79 -2.20
C PRO A 260 -19.41 -13.92 -0.75
N ASN A 261 -20.34 -13.91 0.21
CA ASN A 261 -20.08 -14.07 1.65
C ASN A 261 -19.27 -12.94 2.32
N THR A 262 -19.26 -11.74 1.73
CA THR A 262 -18.67 -10.57 2.38
C THR A 262 -19.47 -10.15 3.63
N LYS A 263 -18.78 -9.84 4.73
CA LYS A 263 -19.42 -9.41 6.00
C LYS A 263 -20.17 -8.09 5.86
N GLU A 264 -19.65 -7.19 5.04
CA GLU A 264 -20.20 -5.86 4.80
C GLU A 264 -21.27 -5.93 3.70
N LYS A 265 -22.52 -5.62 4.07
CA LYS A 265 -23.67 -5.53 3.17
C LYS A 265 -23.89 -4.06 2.82
N ASP A 266 -24.30 -3.79 1.58
CA ASP A 266 -24.59 -2.44 1.06
C ASP A 266 -23.37 -1.53 0.73
N ILE A 267 -22.23 -2.13 0.41
CA ILE A 267 -21.09 -1.41 -0.16
C ILE A 267 -21.11 -1.50 -1.69
N TRP A 268 -20.82 -0.37 -2.32
CA TRP A 268 -20.84 -0.23 -3.77
C TRP A 268 -19.42 -0.03 -4.33
N PHE A 269 -19.09 -0.83 -5.33
CA PHE A 269 -17.94 -0.63 -6.19
C PHE A 269 -18.21 0.50 -7.19
N LYS A 270 -17.17 1.32 -7.43
CA LYS A 270 -17.14 2.32 -8.50
C LYS A 270 -15.95 2.08 -9.43
N PRO A 271 -16.09 2.29 -10.75
CA PRO A 271 -14.96 2.21 -11.66
C PRO A 271 -13.97 3.34 -11.49
N VAL A 272 -12.70 3.02 -11.70
CA VAL A 272 -11.58 3.94 -11.72
C VAL A 272 -10.56 3.46 -12.77
N ILE A 273 -9.68 4.36 -13.19
CA ILE A 273 -8.53 3.98 -14.01
C ILE A 273 -7.46 3.43 -13.06
N ARG A 274 -6.89 2.26 -13.39
CA ARG A 274 -5.80 1.66 -12.63
C ARG A 274 -4.58 2.57 -12.71
N SER A 275 -4.16 3.09 -11.57
CA SER A 275 -2.87 3.74 -11.40
C SER A 275 -2.56 3.74 -9.89
N SER A 276 -1.28 3.59 -9.52
CA SER A 276 -0.89 3.60 -8.10
C SER A 276 -1.32 4.87 -7.38
N ASN A 277 -1.36 6.01 -8.08
CA ASN A 277 -1.65 7.31 -7.47
C ASN A 277 -3.15 7.61 -7.34
N SER A 278 -4.01 6.88 -8.06
CA SER A 278 -5.46 7.14 -8.07
C SER A 278 -6.24 6.16 -7.21
N VAL A 279 -5.68 4.98 -6.94
CA VAL A 279 -6.41 3.85 -6.34
C VAL A 279 -5.69 3.23 -5.15
N TYR A 280 -4.63 3.87 -4.65
CA TYR A 280 -3.85 3.35 -3.55
C TYR A 280 -3.25 4.50 -2.73
N TYR A 281 -3.70 4.61 -1.49
CA TYR A 281 -3.22 5.59 -0.53
C TYR A 281 -2.66 4.84 0.67
N PRO A 282 -1.33 4.62 0.72
CA PRO A 282 -0.74 3.90 1.83
C PRO A 282 -0.70 4.77 3.08
N ASN A 283 -1.11 4.17 4.19
CA ASN A 283 -0.95 4.79 5.49
C ASN A 283 0.46 4.43 5.95
N ILE A 284 1.40 5.38 5.91
CA ILE A 284 2.79 5.15 6.29
C ILE A 284 3.10 5.96 7.54
N LEU A 285 3.52 5.28 8.60
CA LEU A 285 4.02 5.89 9.82
C LEU A 285 5.55 5.83 9.81
N SER A 286 6.19 6.89 10.26
CA SER A 286 7.64 6.97 10.31
C SER A 286 8.15 7.43 11.68
N SER A 287 9.34 6.99 12.05
CA SER A 287 10.08 7.43 13.23
C SER A 287 11.51 7.73 12.84
N ILE A 288 12.03 8.87 13.29
CA ILE A 288 13.47 9.17 13.25
C ILE A 288 14.10 8.39 14.40
N PHE A 289 15.16 7.63 14.12
CA PHE A 289 15.90 6.94 15.17
C PHE A 289 16.40 7.95 16.20
N ILE A 290 16.03 7.73 17.45
CA ILE A 290 16.62 8.40 18.61
C ILE A 290 17.26 7.31 19.48
N PRO A 291 18.53 7.46 19.86
CA PRO A 291 19.18 6.50 20.74
C PRO A 291 18.43 6.41 22.07
N ALA A 292 18.23 5.20 22.57
CA ALA A 292 17.54 4.91 23.83
C ALA A 292 18.35 5.28 25.10
N ASN A 293 19.19 6.32 25.05
CA ASN A 293 19.76 6.94 26.25
C ASN A 293 18.73 7.90 26.87
N ASP A 294 17.51 7.40 27.04
CA ASP A 294 16.47 8.11 27.75
C ASP A 294 16.85 8.08 29.24
N GLU A 295 16.83 9.25 29.87
CA GLU A 295 16.84 9.39 31.33
C GLU A 295 15.65 8.63 31.96
N LEU A 296 14.67 8.27 31.14
CA LEU A 296 13.57 7.33 31.35
C LEU A 296 13.90 5.93 30.80
N ASN A 297 14.59 5.14 31.59
CA ASN A 297 14.78 3.71 31.40
C ASN A 297 14.12 2.91 32.54
N GLU A 298 14.17 1.58 32.45
CA GLU A 298 13.56 0.68 33.43
C GLU A 298 14.05 0.94 34.87
N TYR A 299 15.30 1.37 35.05
CA TYR A 299 15.86 1.72 36.35
C TYR A 299 15.26 3.01 36.91
N SER A 300 15.25 4.09 36.12
CA SER A 300 14.64 5.36 36.54
C SER A 300 13.13 5.24 36.78
N ILE A 301 12.42 4.40 36.02
CA ILE A 301 10.98 4.19 36.19
C ILE A 301 10.70 3.48 37.51
N ARG A 302 11.49 2.46 37.86
CA ARG A 302 11.38 1.80 39.17
C ARG A 302 11.63 2.78 40.32
N LEU A 303 12.64 3.64 40.21
CA LEU A 303 12.89 4.68 41.22
C LEU A 303 11.71 5.64 41.36
N ILE A 304 11.12 6.07 40.24
CA ILE A 304 9.94 6.93 40.24
C ILE A 304 8.74 6.23 40.88
N GLU A 305 8.54 4.95 40.58
CA GLU A 305 7.48 4.13 41.16
C GLU A 305 7.65 3.94 42.67
N GLU A 306 8.86 3.68 43.14
CA GLU A 306 9.21 3.57 44.58
C GLU A 306 8.92 4.88 45.31
N GLU A 307 9.46 6.01 44.83
CA GLU A 307 9.26 7.31 45.47
C GLU A 307 7.79 7.75 45.45
N HIS A 308 7.03 7.38 44.42
CA HIS A 308 5.59 7.63 44.36
C HIS A 308 4.82 6.77 45.37
N LYS A 309 5.19 5.50 45.54
CA LYS A 309 4.61 4.62 46.58
C LYS A 309 4.86 5.14 48.00
N ASP A 310 6.00 5.82 48.19
CA ASP A 310 6.34 6.50 49.45
C ASP A 310 5.56 7.83 49.65
N GLY A 311 4.66 8.18 48.72
CA GLY A 311 3.76 9.33 48.82
C GLY A 311 4.30 10.63 48.20
N SER A 312 5.42 10.58 47.48
CA SER A 312 5.98 11.76 46.81
C SER A 312 5.20 12.11 45.55
N ASN A 313 5.02 13.41 45.31
CA ASN A 313 4.46 13.92 44.05
C ASN A 313 5.55 14.14 42.98
N ALA A 314 5.14 14.35 41.73
CA ALA A 314 6.05 14.47 40.58
C ALA A 314 7.15 15.54 40.74
N GLN A 315 6.86 16.64 41.43
CA GLN A 315 7.83 17.73 41.65
C GLN A 315 8.89 17.34 42.67
N ILE A 316 8.50 16.63 43.73
CA ILE A 316 9.41 16.10 44.74
C ILE A 316 10.29 15.02 44.13
N ILE A 317 9.70 14.10 43.36
CA ILE A 317 10.43 13.01 42.68
C ILE A 317 11.49 13.58 41.72
N SER A 318 11.13 14.55 40.87
CA SER A 318 12.07 15.23 39.96
C SER A 318 13.27 15.81 40.72
N ARG A 319 13.01 16.50 41.84
CA ARG A 319 14.06 17.08 42.69
C ARG A 319 14.93 16.02 43.34
N ASN A 320 14.34 14.94 43.84
CA ASN A 320 15.06 13.83 44.48
C ASN A 320 15.97 13.10 43.49
N LEU A 321 15.47 12.81 42.28
CA LEU A 321 16.25 12.19 41.22
C LEU A 321 17.46 13.05 40.83
N LYS A 322 17.26 14.36 40.65
CA LYS A 322 18.35 15.29 40.34
C LYS A 322 19.38 15.34 41.48
N ARG A 323 18.92 15.41 42.73
CA ARG A 323 19.78 15.61 43.90
C ARG A 323 20.57 14.36 44.30
N TYR A 324 19.94 13.19 44.29
CA TYR A 324 20.54 11.97 44.84
C TYR A 324 21.07 11.01 43.77
N ARG A 325 20.54 11.09 42.55
CA ARG A 325 20.88 10.15 41.46
C ARG A 325 21.48 10.83 40.23
N ASN A 326 21.55 12.17 40.22
CA ASN A 326 21.99 12.98 39.07
C ASN A 326 21.20 12.65 37.79
N ILE A 327 19.90 12.36 37.94
CA ILE A 327 18.97 12.09 36.84
C ILE A 327 18.02 13.27 36.74
N GLU A 328 17.97 13.94 35.59
CA GLU A 328 17.19 15.16 35.40
C GLU A 328 15.93 14.89 34.58
N ILE A 329 14.82 14.55 35.23
CA ILE A 329 13.52 14.33 34.55
C ILE A 329 12.56 15.44 34.92
N GLU A 330 11.93 16.05 33.91
CA GLU A 330 10.93 17.10 34.10
C GLU A 330 9.70 16.55 34.87
N PRO A 331 9.14 17.32 35.85
CA PRO A 331 7.98 16.88 36.63
C PRO A 331 6.76 16.49 35.77
N ALA A 332 6.56 17.14 34.63
CA ALA A 332 5.46 16.83 33.72
C ALA A 332 5.57 15.40 33.15
N ILE A 333 6.79 14.92 32.88
CA ILE A 333 7.03 13.57 32.38
C ILE A 333 6.78 12.54 33.48
N ILE A 334 7.18 12.86 34.72
CA ILE A 334 6.93 12.02 35.89
C ILE A 334 5.43 11.90 36.17
N GLN A 335 4.69 13.01 36.08
CA GLN A 335 3.23 12.98 36.22
C GLN A 335 2.60 12.10 35.14
N ASN A 336 3.06 12.22 33.89
CA ASN A 336 2.59 11.38 32.79
C ASN A 336 2.89 9.87 33.01
N LEU A 337 4.03 9.52 33.62
CA LEU A 337 4.31 8.14 34.05
C LEU A 337 3.32 7.64 35.10
N ILE A 338 3.06 8.46 36.12
CA ILE A 338 2.13 8.13 37.20
C ILE A 338 0.73 7.88 36.61
N ASP A 339 0.27 8.80 35.75
CA ASP A 339 -1.05 8.71 35.10
C ASP A 339 -1.18 7.49 34.17
N ASN A 340 -0.06 6.92 33.71
CA ASN A 340 0.01 5.77 32.81
C ASN A 340 0.57 4.50 33.49
N ASN A 341 0.42 4.37 34.82
CA ASN A 341 0.81 3.19 35.59
C ASN A 341 2.29 2.78 35.39
N PHE A 342 3.18 3.76 35.28
CA PHE A 342 4.63 3.57 35.11
C PHE A 342 5.02 2.77 33.86
N SER A 343 4.14 2.72 32.84
CA SER A 343 4.37 1.99 31.60
C SER A 343 4.87 2.92 30.50
N GLU A 344 6.11 2.73 30.06
CA GLU A 344 6.65 3.42 28.87
C GLU A 344 5.79 3.20 27.62
N ARG A 345 5.17 2.01 27.53
CA ARG A 345 4.31 1.66 26.42
C ARG A 345 3.06 2.54 26.40
N GLU A 346 2.40 2.70 27.54
CA GLU A 346 1.17 3.49 27.64
C GLU A 346 1.43 4.98 27.40
N ILE A 347 2.59 5.51 27.83
CA ILE A 347 3.00 6.88 27.52
C ILE A 347 3.09 7.12 26.00
N GLU A 348 3.79 6.24 25.28
CA GLU A 348 3.94 6.37 23.83
C GLU A 348 2.61 6.20 23.08
N ILE A 349 1.68 5.39 23.62
CA ILE A 349 0.33 5.21 23.08
C ILE A 349 -0.53 6.47 23.28
N ALA A 350 -0.38 7.14 24.43
CA ALA A 350 -1.13 8.35 24.77
C ALA A 350 -0.73 9.57 23.92
N LYS A 351 0.50 9.61 23.40
CA LYS A 351 0.99 10.73 22.59
C LYS A 351 0.14 10.95 21.32
N THR A 352 -0.11 12.22 21.04
CA THR A 352 -0.60 12.70 19.73
C THR A 352 0.53 12.70 18.70
N GLU A 353 0.20 12.78 17.40
CA GLU A 353 1.22 12.89 16.35
C GLU A 353 2.15 14.08 16.59
N ASN A 354 1.59 15.25 16.96
CA ASN A 354 2.36 16.46 17.20
C ASN A 354 3.31 16.32 18.38
N GLN A 355 2.88 15.67 19.47
CA GLN A 355 3.75 15.40 20.62
C GLN A 355 4.89 14.45 20.23
N TYR A 356 4.60 13.39 19.48
CA TYR A 356 5.63 12.46 19.01
C TYR A 356 6.67 13.16 18.11
N ARG A 357 6.23 14.05 17.20
CA ARG A 357 7.14 14.85 16.35
C ARG A 357 7.89 15.90 17.13
N TYR A 358 7.26 16.46 18.16
CA TYR A 358 7.91 17.42 19.04
C TYR A 358 9.08 16.77 19.79
N ASP A 359 8.96 15.51 20.23
CA ASP A 359 10.07 14.80 20.86
C ASP A 359 11.26 14.60 19.89
N GLU A 360 10.98 14.26 18.63
CA GLU A 360 12.00 14.17 17.58
C GLU A 360 12.70 15.51 17.34
N TYR A 361 11.92 16.59 17.30
CA TYR A 361 12.42 17.96 17.14
C TYR A 361 13.24 18.43 18.37
N LYS A 362 12.74 18.18 19.58
CA LYS A 362 13.37 18.54 20.85
C LYS A 362 14.75 17.90 20.95
N PHE A 363 14.84 16.60 20.68
CA PHE A 363 16.10 15.85 20.72
C PHE A 363 17.18 16.45 19.80
N ILE A 364 16.79 16.87 18.59
CA ILE A 364 17.71 17.48 17.62
C ILE A 364 18.13 18.87 18.07
N THR A 365 17.19 19.66 18.59
CA THR A 365 17.43 21.09 18.87
C THR A 365 18.13 21.35 20.20
N GLU A 366 18.02 20.45 21.18
CA GLU A 366 18.69 20.56 22.48
C GLU A 366 20.17 20.19 22.45
N LYS A 367 20.63 19.51 21.39
CA LYS A 367 22.03 19.07 21.24
C LYS A 367 22.72 19.89 20.16
N ASP A 368 23.97 20.28 20.40
CA ASP A 368 24.75 20.97 19.37
C ASP A 368 25.28 20.00 18.32
N SER A 369 25.57 18.75 18.68
CA SER A 369 25.95 17.70 17.73
C SER A 369 25.60 16.32 18.27
N PHE A 370 25.36 15.37 17.38
CA PHE A 370 25.21 13.97 17.73
C PHE A 370 25.84 13.09 16.65
N HIS A 371 26.57 12.06 17.07
CA HIS A 371 27.26 11.14 16.17
C HIS A 371 27.00 9.69 16.56
N SER A 372 26.21 9.00 15.76
CA SER A 372 26.02 7.55 15.78
C SER A 372 26.23 7.03 14.37
N GLU A 373 27.35 6.33 14.16
CA GLU A 373 27.88 5.92 12.84
C GLU A 373 26.80 5.43 11.87
N ASP A 374 25.88 4.58 12.35
CA ASP A 374 24.87 3.94 11.51
C ASP A 374 23.45 4.47 11.64
N ASN A 375 23.20 5.38 12.57
CA ASN A 375 21.83 5.76 12.89
C ASN A 375 21.52 7.24 12.72
N LEU A 376 22.35 8.14 13.26
CA LEU A 376 22.04 9.56 13.27
C LEU A 376 23.32 10.37 13.42
N ILE A 377 23.59 11.26 12.46
CA ILE A 377 24.73 12.18 12.49
C ILE A 377 24.20 13.57 12.14
N PHE A 378 24.33 14.51 13.07
CA PHE A 378 24.00 15.91 12.84
C PHE A 378 24.89 16.86 13.62
N ASN A 379 25.05 18.06 13.09
CA ASN A 379 25.81 19.15 13.70
C ASN A 379 25.07 20.47 13.52
N LYS A 380 25.00 21.26 14.58
CA LYS A 380 24.52 22.64 14.53
C LYS A 380 25.56 23.51 13.84
N ILE A 381 25.10 24.29 12.89
CA ILE A 381 25.94 25.22 12.15
C ILE A 381 26.20 26.44 13.03
N ASP A 382 27.43 26.94 12.99
CA ASP A 382 27.83 28.16 13.70
C ASP A 382 26.97 29.36 13.24
N LYS A 383 26.52 30.18 14.20
CA LYS A 383 25.70 31.37 13.94
C LYS A 383 26.40 32.39 13.05
N SER A 384 27.72 32.43 13.03
CA SER A 384 28.51 33.31 12.14
C SER A 384 28.30 33.02 10.66
N LEU A 385 27.76 31.84 10.30
CA LEU A 385 27.56 31.41 8.93
C LEU A 385 26.16 31.76 8.38
N PHE A 386 25.28 32.38 9.18
CA PHE A 386 23.93 32.77 8.76
C PHE A 386 23.43 34.02 9.49
N GLN A 387 22.34 34.60 8.99
CA GLN A 387 21.70 35.77 9.61
C GLN A 387 20.95 35.35 10.88
N GLY A 388 21.64 35.40 12.03
CA GLY A 388 21.11 34.96 13.32
C GLY A 388 19.89 35.72 13.83
N ASP A 389 19.63 36.92 13.29
CA ASP A 389 18.46 37.73 13.65
C ASP A 389 17.17 37.24 12.97
N LEU A 390 17.28 36.51 11.86
CA LEU A 390 16.15 35.92 11.13
C LEU A 390 16.01 34.42 11.38
N ILE A 391 17.13 33.72 11.54
CA ILE A 391 17.19 32.27 11.67
C ILE A 391 17.69 31.92 13.07
N LYS A 392 16.84 31.24 13.87
CA LYS A 392 17.19 30.84 15.23
C LYS A 392 18.39 29.88 15.29
N SER A 393 18.39 28.89 14.41
CA SER A 393 19.43 27.86 14.31
C SER A 393 19.33 27.08 13.00
N ILE A 394 20.47 26.57 12.52
CA ILE A 394 20.55 25.67 11.36
C ILE A 394 21.28 24.39 11.80
N TYR A 395 20.77 23.24 11.40
CA TYR A 395 21.39 21.94 11.67
C TYR A 395 21.71 21.23 10.35
N ARG A 396 22.98 20.84 10.19
CA ARG A 396 23.42 19.98 9.09
C ARG A 396 23.17 18.53 9.47
N MET A 397 22.37 17.85 8.65
CA MET A 397 22.02 16.44 8.83
C MET A 397 22.85 15.59 7.86
N ASP A 398 23.87 14.90 8.37
CA ASP A 398 24.78 14.09 7.55
C ASP A 398 24.23 12.67 7.36
N LYS A 399 23.53 12.11 8.36
CA LYS A 399 22.89 10.79 8.29
C LYS A 399 21.64 10.75 9.16
N ILE A 400 20.52 10.27 8.62
CA ILE A 400 19.26 10.08 9.38
C ILE A 400 18.68 8.70 9.07
N LYS A 401 18.64 7.84 10.09
CA LYS A 401 17.91 6.58 10.01
C LYS A 401 16.43 6.83 10.30
N ILE A 402 15.62 6.60 9.28
CA ILE A 402 14.17 6.65 9.38
C ILE A 402 13.61 5.24 9.30
N ILE A 403 12.65 4.97 10.16
CA ILE A 403 11.99 3.69 10.30
C ILE A 403 10.56 3.96 9.82
N SER A 404 10.17 3.51 8.60
CA SER A 404 8.76 3.59 8.07
C SER A 404 7.95 2.27 8.00
N VAL A 405 6.77 2.17 8.64
CA VAL A 405 5.82 1.02 8.58
C VAL A 405 4.62 1.41 7.73
N GLN A 406 4.12 0.47 6.91
CA GLN A 406 2.80 0.57 6.29
C GLN A 406 1.80 -0.33 7.04
N PRO A 407 1.09 0.15 8.08
CA PRO A 407 0.10 -0.67 8.79
C PRO A 407 -1.13 -1.00 7.93
N SER A 408 -1.53 -0.08 7.07
CA SER A 408 -2.75 -0.17 6.28
C SER A 408 -2.69 0.72 5.03
N TYR A 409 -3.75 0.70 4.24
CA TYR A 409 -3.95 1.56 3.08
C TYR A 409 -5.45 1.73 2.80
N THR A 410 -5.80 2.76 2.03
CA THR A 410 -7.16 2.97 1.49
C THR A 410 -7.12 3.00 -0.04
N ARG A 411 -8.30 2.93 -0.69
CA ARG A 411 -8.42 2.84 -2.16
C ARG A 411 -9.09 4.02 -2.83
N GLN A 412 -9.94 4.75 -2.10
CA GLN A 412 -10.72 5.84 -2.69
C GLN A 412 -10.16 7.20 -2.31
N GLU A 413 -9.85 7.42 -1.03
CA GLU A 413 -9.33 8.70 -0.55
C GLU A 413 -8.29 8.45 0.56
N PRO A 414 -7.27 9.30 0.68
CA PRO A 414 -6.30 9.23 1.78
C PRO A 414 -6.97 9.59 3.11
N ILE A 415 -6.41 9.10 4.21
CA ILE A 415 -6.79 9.49 5.56
C ILE A 415 -5.71 10.36 6.20
N SER A 416 -6.10 11.16 7.19
CA SER A 416 -5.15 11.96 7.98
C SER A 416 -4.17 11.07 8.73
N LEU A 417 -2.91 11.51 8.85
CA LEU A 417 -1.86 10.84 9.64
C LEU A 417 -2.31 10.60 11.08
N ASN A 418 -3.01 11.58 11.67
CA ASN A 418 -3.55 11.51 13.04
C ASN A 418 -4.56 10.38 13.22
N SER A 419 -5.25 10.02 12.13
CA SER A 419 -6.30 9.01 12.13
C SER A 419 -5.78 7.61 11.81
N ILE A 420 -4.51 7.45 11.39
CA ILE A 420 -3.97 6.13 11.02
C ILE A 420 -4.07 5.14 12.18
N LEU A 421 -3.66 5.56 13.38
CA LEU A 421 -3.65 4.74 14.60
C LEU A 421 -4.93 4.86 15.45
N GLN A 422 -5.98 5.48 14.92
CA GLN A 422 -7.29 5.52 15.57
C GLN A 422 -8.14 4.33 15.13
N ASP A 423 -8.88 3.74 16.08
CA ASP A 423 -9.93 2.76 15.77
C ASP A 423 -11.06 3.46 15.04
N GLU A 424 -11.50 2.86 13.93
CA GLU A 424 -12.45 3.43 12.96
C GLU A 424 -13.88 3.53 13.49
N ASP A 425 -14.10 3.36 14.80
CA ASP A 425 -15.44 3.34 15.38
C ASP A 425 -16.00 4.73 15.71
N ALA A 426 -15.21 5.81 15.59
CA ALA A 426 -15.65 7.14 16.02
C ALA A 426 -16.47 7.95 14.97
N GLU A 427 -16.46 7.59 13.68
CA GLU A 427 -17.22 8.35 12.66
C GLU A 427 -18.00 7.44 11.70
N LYS A 428 -19.05 6.80 12.23
CA LYS A 428 -20.17 6.23 11.45
C LYS A 428 -21.20 7.30 11.03
N THR A 429 -20.79 8.55 10.86
CA THR A 429 -21.71 9.68 10.62
C THR A 429 -21.87 10.08 9.14
N THR A 430 -21.31 9.34 8.19
CA THR A 430 -21.69 9.47 6.78
C THR A 430 -21.80 8.11 6.08
N LYS A 431 -22.77 7.97 5.16
CA LYS A 431 -23.11 6.74 4.39
C LYS A 431 -21.97 6.14 3.54
N LYS A 432 -20.72 6.62 3.65
CA LYS A 432 -19.53 6.12 2.95
C LYS A 432 -18.27 6.31 3.81
N SER A 433 -18.24 5.76 5.03
CA SER A 433 -17.00 5.74 5.81
C SER A 433 -15.94 4.93 5.05
N ILE A 434 -14.84 5.58 4.67
CA ILE A 434 -13.70 4.91 4.05
C ILE A 434 -13.04 4.03 5.11
N VAL A 435 -12.86 2.75 4.79
CA VAL A 435 -12.31 1.76 5.73
C VAL A 435 -10.88 1.44 5.31
N LYS A 436 -9.98 1.38 6.29
CA LYS A 436 -8.59 0.96 6.14
C LYS A 436 -8.54 -0.54 5.86
N LYS A 437 -7.77 -0.90 4.83
CA LYS A 437 -7.38 -2.28 4.59
C LYS A 437 -5.98 -2.52 5.15
N PHE A 438 -5.84 -3.58 5.95
CA PHE A 438 -4.56 -3.93 6.56
C PHE A 438 -3.60 -4.54 5.53
N THR A 439 -2.31 -4.39 5.80
CA THR A 439 -1.26 -5.04 4.99
C THR A 439 -1.13 -6.54 5.29
N SER A 440 -1.81 -7.03 6.33
CA SER A 440 -1.89 -8.43 6.74
C SER A 440 -3.31 -8.96 6.55
N SER A 441 -3.47 -10.21 6.13
CA SER A 441 -4.76 -10.91 6.19
C SER A 441 -5.27 -11.13 7.62
N TYR A 442 -4.38 -11.14 8.62
CA TYR A 442 -4.70 -11.32 10.04
C TYR A 442 -5.24 -10.03 10.72
N GLY A 443 -5.18 -8.88 10.03
CA GLY A 443 -5.58 -7.60 10.60
C GLY A 443 -4.75 -7.21 11.83
N LYS A 444 -5.42 -6.85 12.93
CA LYS A 444 -4.80 -6.38 14.19
C LYS A 444 -4.19 -7.50 15.06
N LYS A 445 -4.53 -8.76 14.81
CA LYS A 445 -4.25 -9.92 15.69
C LYS A 445 -2.89 -10.58 15.46
N ARG A 446 -1.83 -9.79 15.21
CA ARG A 446 -0.51 -10.37 14.93
C ARG A 446 0.59 -9.67 15.71
N ASN A 447 1.51 -10.50 16.21
CA ASN A 447 2.64 -10.07 17.02
C ASN A 447 3.76 -9.40 16.22
N ILE A 448 3.65 -9.29 14.89
CA ILE A 448 4.74 -8.84 14.03
C ILE A 448 4.23 -7.83 13.00
N CYS A 449 4.91 -6.68 12.93
CA CYS A 449 4.68 -5.65 11.91
C CYS A 449 5.91 -5.50 11.00
N LEU A 450 5.71 -5.25 9.71
CA LEU A 450 6.80 -5.22 8.72
C LEU A 450 7.24 -3.81 8.35
N GLN A 451 8.56 -3.65 8.17
CA GLN A 451 9.19 -2.38 7.87
C GLN A 451 10.68 -2.51 7.56
N SER A 452 11.24 -1.72 6.62
CA SER A 452 12.51 -0.98 6.84
C SER A 452 12.79 -0.05 5.65
N LYS A 453 13.31 1.15 5.90
CA LYS A 453 13.80 2.05 4.85
C LYS A 453 14.94 2.90 5.39
N VAL A 454 16.17 2.39 5.35
CA VAL A 454 17.35 3.22 5.69
C VAL A 454 17.54 4.25 4.56
N LEU A 455 17.28 5.52 4.85
CA LEU A 455 17.62 6.62 3.96
C LEU A 455 19.12 6.93 4.10
N ALA A 456 19.94 6.13 3.42
CA ALA A 456 21.28 6.53 3.05
C ALA A 456 21.27 6.81 1.54
N LYS A 457 20.88 8.03 1.17
CA LYS A 457 21.38 8.64 -0.05
C LYS A 457 22.35 9.70 0.43
N GLU A 458 23.60 9.62 0.01
CA GLU A 458 24.43 10.82 -0.10
C GLU A 458 23.67 11.81 -1.00
N PHE A 459 22.84 12.61 -0.37
CA PHE A 459 22.45 13.87 -0.94
C PHE A 459 23.38 14.89 -0.29
N SER A 460 24.37 15.35 -1.05
CA SER A 460 24.82 16.73 -0.92
C SER A 460 23.68 17.65 -1.36
N LEU A 461 22.57 17.64 -0.62
CA LEU A 461 21.56 18.69 -0.70
C LEU A 461 21.83 19.59 0.49
N SER A 462 22.56 20.66 0.23
CA SER A 462 22.46 21.88 1.01
C SER A 462 21.00 22.33 0.92
N LEU A 463 20.17 21.82 1.82
CA LEU A 463 18.79 22.26 1.95
C LEU A 463 18.82 23.58 2.71
N THR A 464 19.03 24.67 1.99
CA THR A 464 18.78 26.01 2.51
C THR A 464 17.26 26.16 2.60
N ILE A 465 16.70 25.90 3.78
CA ILE A 465 15.34 26.34 4.09
C ILE A 465 15.44 27.86 4.28
N MET A 466 15.18 28.63 3.22
CA MET A 466 14.88 30.05 3.33
C MET A 466 13.41 30.19 3.72
N PHE A 467 13.15 30.90 4.82
CA PHE A 467 11.92 31.65 5.00
C PHE A 467 12.21 33.11 4.64
#